data_AF-A0A6I1HE11-F1
#
_entry.id   AF-A0A6I1HE11-F1
#
_cell.length_a   1.000
_cell.length_b   1.000
_cell.length_c   1.000
_cell.angle_alpha   90.00
_cell.angle_beta   90.00
_cell.angle_gamma   90.00
#
_symmetry.space_group_name_H-M   'P 1'
#
loop_
_entity.id
_entity.type
_entity.pdbx_description
1 polymer ?
#
loop_
_entity_poly.entity_id
_entity_poly.type
_entity_poly.pdbx_seq_one_letter_code
_entity_poly.pdbx_strand_id
1 'polypeptide(L)'
;MSHTQLSTPVQKNQLLPRAMPAAGREIKLASRVSLSSAQQNELLAALPRAALESLFEDLELVELPFGKELYAYGNNLEYSYFPTTAIISLLYVMEDGATTEIAVVGHEGVAGASLLAGERAMCTAVVQSAGYGYRLKTQSLRDAFNQGGALPQLLMRYTNALFAQMAQNAVGGRHSSIEQKLCRWLLDRLDRSPSNELKVTQELISIMLGVRRESITAAAGKLQEEGLIHYRRGNITVLDRAGLECYAGECYKVAKTEYDRLLRDVSRC
;
A
#
# COMPACT_ATOMS: atom_id res chain seq x y z
N MET A 1 -65.42 20.27 6.16
CA MET A 1 -64.65 19.11 6.62
C MET A 1 -65.22 17.89 5.91
N SER A 2 -64.74 17.65 4.68
CA SER A 2 -63.81 16.56 4.31
C SER A 2 -64.57 15.25 4.04
N HIS A 3 -64.99 14.94 2.81
CA HIS A 3 -64.24 14.27 1.71
C HIS A 3 -63.72 12.86 2.10
N THR A 4 -63.77 11.77 1.32
CA THR A 4 -64.36 11.35 0.02
C THR A 4 -63.83 9.91 -0.24
N GLN A 5 -64.71 8.99 -0.71
CA GLN A 5 -64.47 7.79 -1.58
C GLN A 5 -63.72 6.53 -1.07
N LEU A 6 -64.36 5.35 -1.07
CA LEU A 6 -64.54 4.32 -2.14
C LEU A 6 -63.26 3.54 -2.49
N SER A 7 -63.28 2.21 -2.35
CA SER A 7 -62.98 1.24 -3.43
C SER A 7 -62.97 -0.23 -2.96
N THR A 8 -63.73 -1.07 -3.67
CA THR A 8 -63.68 -2.54 -3.76
C THR A 8 -62.77 -2.96 -4.95
N PRO A 9 -62.40 -4.25 -5.09
CA PRO A 9 -61.07 -4.66 -5.57
C PRO A 9 -61.00 -4.97 -7.08
N VAL A 10 -59.80 -4.82 -7.65
CA VAL A 10 -59.48 -5.21 -9.03
C VAL A 10 -58.33 -6.23 -9.03
N GLN A 11 -58.55 -7.33 -9.76
CA GLN A 11 -57.59 -8.36 -10.14
C GLN A 11 -56.26 -7.78 -10.65
N LYS A 12 -55.13 -8.32 -10.18
CA LYS A 12 -53.83 -8.15 -10.83
C LYS A 12 -53.30 -9.49 -11.34
N ASN A 13 -53.22 -9.54 -12.67
CA ASN A 13 -52.52 -10.51 -13.51
C ASN A 13 -51.13 -10.88 -12.95
N GLN A 14 -50.86 -12.18 -12.88
CA GLN A 14 -49.51 -12.73 -12.86
C GLN A 14 -48.89 -12.55 -14.25
N LEU A 15 -47.87 -11.69 -14.35
CA LEU A 15 -46.97 -11.58 -15.50
C LEU A 15 -45.58 -12.02 -15.02
N LEU A 16 -45.19 -13.25 -15.38
CA LEU A 16 -43.83 -13.74 -15.30
C LEU A 16 -42.98 -13.00 -16.36
N PRO A 17 -41.84 -12.38 -16.01
CA PRO A 17 -40.92 -11.86 -17.02
C PRO A 17 -40.18 -13.01 -17.69
N ARG A 18 -40.25 -13.04 -19.04
CA ARG A 18 -39.43 -13.90 -19.91
C ARG A 18 -37.95 -13.76 -19.58
N ALA A 19 -37.29 -14.90 -19.36
CA ALA A 19 -35.83 -15.00 -19.27
C ALA A 19 -35.18 -14.41 -20.54
N MET A 20 -34.29 -13.43 -20.36
CA MET A 20 -33.39 -12.96 -21.40
C MET A 20 -32.18 -13.90 -21.47
N PRO A 21 -31.70 -14.28 -22.67
CA PRO A 21 -30.51 -15.09 -22.78
C PRO A 21 -29.29 -14.27 -22.35
N ALA A 22 -28.61 -14.74 -21.30
CA ALA A 22 -27.29 -14.30 -20.91
C ALA A 22 -26.27 -14.79 -21.95
N ALA A 23 -25.66 -13.87 -22.70
CA ALA A 23 -24.39 -14.09 -23.41
C ALA A 23 -23.84 -12.75 -23.94
N GLY A 24 -23.64 -11.77 -23.06
CA GLY A 24 -22.67 -10.72 -23.32
C GLY A 24 -21.30 -11.26 -22.95
N ARG A 25 -20.49 -11.64 -23.95
CA ARG A 25 -19.06 -11.92 -23.76
C ARG A 25 -18.46 -10.73 -23.01
N GLU A 26 -18.09 -10.92 -21.74
CA GLU A 26 -17.09 -10.08 -21.10
C GLU A 26 -15.83 -10.22 -21.95
N ILE A 27 -15.57 -9.18 -22.72
CA ILE A 27 -14.27 -8.98 -23.35
C ILE A 27 -13.32 -8.79 -22.16
N LYS A 28 -12.60 -9.86 -21.78
CA LYS A 28 -11.37 -9.74 -20.99
C LYS A 28 -10.54 -8.69 -21.70
N LEU A 29 -10.56 -7.46 -21.19
CA LEU A 29 -9.56 -6.48 -21.52
C LEU A 29 -8.27 -7.06 -20.93
N ALA A 30 -7.60 -7.92 -21.70
CA ALA A 30 -6.21 -8.23 -21.47
C ALA A 30 -5.52 -6.88 -21.57
N SER A 31 -5.40 -6.22 -20.42
CA SER A 31 -4.61 -5.02 -20.26
C SER A 31 -3.26 -5.37 -20.86
N ARG A 32 -2.82 -4.56 -21.83
CA ARG A 32 -1.51 -4.71 -22.45
C ARG A 32 -0.48 -4.37 -21.38
N VAL A 33 -0.23 -5.34 -20.49
CA VAL A 33 0.93 -5.38 -19.62
C VAL A 33 2.12 -5.26 -20.56
N SER A 34 2.96 -4.26 -20.32
CA SER A 34 4.21 -4.07 -21.07
C SER A 34 5.35 -4.15 -20.08
N LEU A 35 6.50 -4.66 -20.52
CA LEU A 35 7.70 -4.70 -19.68
C LEU A 35 8.02 -3.31 -19.12
N SER A 36 7.92 -2.27 -19.94
CA SER A 36 8.09 -0.87 -19.51
C SER A 36 7.10 -0.42 -18.43
N SER A 37 5.86 -0.93 -18.45
CA SER A 37 4.87 -0.63 -17.42
C SER A 37 5.14 -1.39 -16.13
N ALA A 38 5.73 -2.59 -16.19
CA ALA A 38 6.15 -3.36 -15.01
C ALA A 38 7.32 -2.70 -14.27
N GLN A 39 8.21 -2.06 -15.02
CA GLN A 39 9.36 -1.29 -14.51
C GLN A 39 8.95 0.02 -13.80
N GLN A 40 7.66 0.33 -13.69
CA GLN A 40 7.20 1.38 -12.76
C GLN A 40 7.37 0.96 -11.30
N ASN A 41 7.47 -0.35 -11.03
CA ASN A 41 7.96 -0.85 -9.76
C ASN A 41 9.49 -0.95 -9.82
N GLU A 42 10.20 -0.30 -8.91
CA GLU A 42 11.66 -0.18 -8.94
C GLU A 42 12.36 -1.50 -8.65
N LEU A 43 11.72 -2.39 -7.87
CA LEU A 43 12.24 -3.73 -7.64
C LEU A 43 12.22 -4.55 -8.94
N LEU A 44 11.12 -4.51 -9.69
CA LEU A 44 11.06 -5.14 -11.02
C LEU A 44 11.98 -4.44 -12.02
N ALA A 45 12.13 -3.11 -11.95
CA ALA A 45 13.01 -2.34 -12.82
C ALA A 45 14.50 -2.66 -12.61
N ALA A 46 14.87 -3.01 -11.38
CA ALA A 46 16.24 -3.34 -11.04
C ALA A 46 16.67 -4.73 -11.54
N LEU A 47 15.74 -5.60 -11.94
CA LEU A 47 16.09 -6.92 -12.47
C LEU A 47 16.75 -6.81 -13.86
N PRO A 48 17.76 -7.66 -14.15
CA PRO A 48 18.24 -7.85 -15.51
C PRO A 48 17.09 -8.24 -16.44
N ARG A 49 17.12 -7.75 -17.68
CA ARG A 49 16.02 -7.91 -18.64
C ARG A 49 15.54 -9.36 -18.78
N ALA A 50 16.44 -10.32 -18.87
CA ALA A 50 16.09 -11.74 -19.00
C ALA A 50 15.35 -12.28 -17.76
N ALA A 51 15.73 -11.84 -16.55
CA ALA A 51 15.06 -12.22 -15.32
C ALA A 51 13.66 -11.59 -15.22
N LEU A 52 13.54 -10.31 -15.62
CA LEU A 52 12.23 -9.64 -15.68
C LEU A 52 11.31 -10.30 -16.70
N GLU A 53 11.81 -10.63 -17.91
CA GLU A 53 11.04 -11.30 -18.96
C GLU A 53 10.51 -12.67 -18.50
N SER A 54 11.30 -13.44 -17.75
CA SER A 54 10.87 -14.71 -17.15
C SER A 54 9.71 -14.53 -16.16
N LEU A 55 9.78 -13.54 -15.28
CA LEU A 55 8.69 -13.24 -14.34
C LEU A 55 7.46 -12.66 -15.04
N PHE A 56 7.67 -11.93 -16.13
CA PHE A 56 6.64 -11.14 -16.82
C PHE A 56 5.51 -11.99 -17.37
N GLU A 57 5.78 -13.24 -17.77
CA GLU A 57 4.76 -14.16 -18.28
C GLU A 57 3.66 -14.45 -17.25
N ASP A 58 3.99 -14.38 -15.96
CA ASP A 58 3.08 -14.65 -14.84
C ASP A 58 2.59 -13.37 -14.14
N LEU A 59 3.05 -12.17 -14.55
CA LEU A 59 2.66 -10.90 -13.94
C LEU A 59 1.28 -10.44 -14.43
N GLU A 60 0.39 -10.17 -13.47
CA GLU A 60 -0.95 -9.65 -13.73
C GLU A 60 -1.06 -8.22 -13.22
N LEU A 61 -1.37 -7.26 -14.11
CA LEU A 61 -1.72 -5.90 -13.69
C LEU A 61 -3.09 -5.91 -13.00
N VAL A 62 -3.15 -5.35 -11.79
CA VAL A 62 -4.37 -5.28 -10.98
C VAL A 62 -4.61 -3.88 -10.43
N GLU A 63 -5.89 -3.54 -10.31
CA GLU A 63 -6.30 -2.39 -9.52
C GLU A 63 -6.22 -2.72 -8.02
N LEU A 64 -5.69 -1.77 -7.26
CA LEU A 64 -5.53 -1.80 -5.81
C LEU A 64 -6.38 -0.67 -5.23
N PRO A 65 -7.68 -0.89 -4.98
CA PRO A 65 -8.56 0.12 -4.41
C PRO A 65 -8.23 0.36 -2.93
N PHE A 66 -8.47 1.59 -2.47
CA PHE A 66 -8.29 1.98 -1.07
C PHE A 66 -9.05 1.06 -0.12
N GLY A 67 -8.41 0.68 0.99
CA GLY A 67 -8.98 -0.18 2.03
C GLY A 67 -9.03 -1.67 1.68
N LYS A 68 -8.60 -2.08 0.48
CA LYS A 68 -8.52 -3.50 0.12
C LYS A 68 -7.46 -4.19 0.97
N GLU A 69 -7.88 -5.22 1.69
CA GLU A 69 -6.99 -6.18 2.31
C GLU A 69 -6.45 -7.15 1.24
N LEU A 70 -5.13 -7.24 1.13
CA LEU A 70 -4.45 -8.13 0.18
C LEU A 70 -4.22 -9.51 0.79
N TYR A 71 -3.94 -9.55 2.09
CA TYR A 71 -3.86 -10.73 2.93
C TYR A 71 -3.95 -10.32 4.40
N ALA A 72 -4.49 -11.21 5.23
CA ALA A 72 -4.53 -11.04 6.69
C ALA A 72 -3.39 -11.81 7.38
N TYR A 73 -3.03 -11.37 8.59
CA TYR A 73 -2.16 -12.13 9.48
C TYR A 73 -2.58 -13.60 9.58
N GLY A 74 -1.61 -14.50 9.48
CA GLY A 74 -1.85 -15.93 9.52
C GLY A 74 -2.47 -16.51 8.25
N ASN A 75 -2.86 -15.74 7.24
CA ASN A 75 -3.35 -16.37 6.00
C ASN A 75 -2.20 -16.91 5.14
N ASN A 76 -2.55 -17.84 4.25
CA ASN A 76 -1.62 -18.26 3.20
C ASN A 76 -1.42 -17.11 2.22
N LEU A 77 -0.18 -16.91 1.77
CA LEU A 77 0.15 -15.88 0.80
C LEU A 77 -0.02 -16.43 -0.62
N GLU A 78 -1.18 -16.21 -1.22
CA GLU A 78 -1.45 -16.66 -2.60
C GLU A 78 -0.72 -15.82 -3.66
N TYR A 79 -0.61 -14.52 -3.41
CA TYR A 79 0.01 -13.56 -4.32
C TYR A 79 1.00 -12.64 -3.62
N SER A 80 2.08 -12.32 -4.33
CA SER A 80 2.97 -11.20 -4.04
C SER A 80 2.55 -10.01 -4.90
N TYR A 81 2.59 -8.80 -4.33
CA TYR A 81 2.12 -7.57 -4.97
C TYR A 81 3.25 -6.56 -5.10
N PHE A 82 3.48 -6.08 -6.32
CA PHE A 82 4.47 -5.08 -6.70
C PHE A 82 3.72 -3.78 -7.05
N PRO A 83 3.53 -2.85 -6.11
CA PRO A 83 2.81 -1.61 -6.39
C PRO A 83 3.54 -0.78 -7.45
N THR A 84 2.80 0.04 -8.19
CA THR A 84 3.39 1.06 -9.08
C THR A 84 2.93 2.46 -8.70
N THR A 85 1.66 2.60 -8.34
CA THR A 85 1.05 3.88 -7.93
C THR A 85 0.28 3.76 -6.62
N ALA A 86 -0.01 2.53 -6.19
CA ALA A 86 -0.63 2.26 -4.91
C ALA A 86 0.39 2.30 -3.77
N ILE A 87 -0.10 2.58 -2.56
CA ILE A 87 0.67 2.48 -1.33
C ILE A 87 -0.01 1.43 -0.45
N ILE A 88 0.76 0.44 0.00
CA ILE A 88 0.31 -0.65 0.86
C ILE A 88 0.92 -0.46 2.24
N SER A 89 0.10 -0.54 3.28
CA SER A 89 0.56 -0.58 4.67
C SER A 89 0.54 -2.00 5.19
N LEU A 90 1.63 -2.37 5.87
CA LEU A 90 1.75 -3.61 6.62
C LEU A 90 1.39 -3.31 8.06
N LEU A 91 0.35 -3.97 8.55
CA LEU A 91 -0.27 -3.74 9.85
C LEU A 91 -0.06 -4.95 10.75
N TYR A 92 0.24 -4.68 12.02
CA TYR A 92 0.16 -5.69 13.07
C TYR A 92 -1.10 -5.44 13.91
N VAL A 93 -1.85 -6.52 14.16
CA VAL A 93 -3.07 -6.50 14.98
C VAL A 93 -2.71 -7.09 16.35
N MET A 94 -2.93 -6.32 17.42
CA MET A 94 -2.72 -6.76 18.80
C MET A 94 -3.93 -7.59 19.29
N GLU A 95 -3.76 -8.33 20.39
CA GLU A 95 -4.83 -9.19 20.95
C GLU A 95 -6.09 -8.40 21.35
N ASP A 96 -5.94 -7.12 21.71
CA ASP A 96 -7.03 -6.20 22.04
C ASP A 96 -7.72 -5.60 20.80
N GLY A 97 -7.29 -5.98 19.60
CA GLY A 97 -7.79 -5.50 18.32
C GLY A 97 -7.19 -4.16 17.86
N ALA A 98 -6.32 -3.54 18.65
CA ALA A 98 -5.63 -2.34 18.21
C ALA A 98 -4.65 -2.68 17.09
N THR A 99 -4.59 -1.80 16.09
CA THR A 99 -3.76 -1.97 14.90
C THR A 99 -2.71 -0.88 14.84
N THR A 100 -1.52 -1.22 14.38
CA THR A 100 -0.44 -0.26 14.16
C THR A 100 0.30 -0.63 12.89
N GLU A 101 0.70 0.37 12.13
CA GLU A 101 1.52 0.15 10.96
C GLU A 101 2.96 -0.17 11.37
N ILE A 102 3.49 -1.26 10.83
CA ILE A 102 4.88 -1.67 11.05
C ILE A 102 5.79 -1.28 9.87
N ALA A 103 5.24 -1.22 8.66
CA ALA A 103 5.97 -0.85 7.45
C ALA A 103 5.02 -0.37 6.35
N VAL A 104 5.59 0.27 5.33
CA VAL A 104 4.86 0.73 4.15
C VAL A 104 5.62 0.30 2.89
N VAL A 105 4.88 -0.19 1.90
CA VAL A 105 5.39 -0.67 0.62
C VAL A 105 4.73 0.13 -0.49
N GLY A 106 5.54 0.82 -1.30
CA GLY A 106 5.11 1.53 -2.50
C GLY A 106 5.72 0.94 -3.76
N HIS A 107 6.01 1.80 -4.72
CA HIS A 107 6.61 1.41 -6.01
C HIS A 107 8.03 0.86 -5.88
N GLU A 108 8.69 1.07 -4.75
CA GLU A 108 10.06 0.62 -4.47
C GLU A 108 10.15 -0.86 -4.05
N GLY A 109 9.03 -1.53 -3.80
CA GLY A 109 9.02 -2.80 -3.09
C GLY A 109 7.96 -3.82 -3.51
N VAL A 110 7.82 -4.85 -2.68
CA VAL A 110 6.86 -5.95 -2.84
C VAL A 110 6.22 -6.32 -1.51
N ALA A 111 4.90 -6.49 -1.50
CA ALA A 111 4.14 -7.03 -0.37
C ALA A 111 3.89 -8.53 -0.58
N GLY A 112 3.92 -9.32 0.49
CA GLY A 112 3.64 -10.76 0.41
C GLY A 112 4.75 -11.61 -0.24
N ALA A 113 6.01 -11.17 -0.17
CA ALA A 113 7.15 -11.96 -0.62
C ALA A 113 7.48 -13.08 0.38
N SER A 114 6.77 -14.22 0.29
CA SER A 114 7.14 -15.45 0.99
C SER A 114 8.09 -16.27 0.13
N LEU A 115 9.22 -16.65 0.69
CA LEU A 115 10.29 -17.38 -0.01
C LEU A 115 10.39 -18.84 0.43
N LEU A 116 9.80 -19.24 1.57
CA LEU A 116 9.70 -20.65 1.98
C LEU A 116 8.26 -21.20 1.87
N ALA A 117 8.15 -22.44 1.41
CA ALA A 117 6.86 -23.11 1.26
C ALA A 117 6.19 -23.31 2.63
N GLY A 118 4.89 -23.06 2.71
CA GLY A 118 4.11 -23.20 3.95
C GLY A 118 4.19 -22.02 4.91
N GLU A 119 4.94 -20.96 4.59
CA GLU A 119 4.92 -19.71 5.38
C GLU A 119 3.54 -19.04 5.32
N ARG A 120 3.15 -18.49 6.48
CA ARG A 120 1.91 -17.72 6.64
C ARG A 120 2.27 -16.24 6.79
N ALA A 121 1.33 -15.36 6.45
CA ALA A 121 1.54 -13.93 6.55
C ALA A 121 1.82 -13.51 8.00
N MET A 122 2.93 -12.79 8.22
CA MET A 122 3.34 -12.30 9.54
C MET A 122 2.68 -10.97 9.93
N CYS A 123 1.90 -10.39 9.01
CA CYS A 123 1.18 -9.12 9.16
C CYS A 123 -0.02 -9.10 8.20
N THR A 124 -0.91 -8.12 8.38
CA THR A 124 -2.01 -7.83 7.44
C THR A 124 -1.57 -6.74 6.48
N ALA A 125 -1.79 -6.91 5.17
CA ALA A 125 -1.49 -5.88 4.17
C ALA A 125 -2.77 -5.22 3.66
N VAL A 126 -2.84 -3.89 3.78
CA VAL A 126 -4.00 -3.08 3.37
C VAL A 126 -3.56 -1.94 2.45
N VAL A 127 -4.27 -1.74 1.35
CA VAL A 127 -4.04 -0.61 0.45
C VAL A 127 -4.47 0.70 1.13
N GLN A 128 -3.53 1.62 1.34
CA GLN A 128 -3.77 2.95 1.94
C GLN A 128 -3.84 4.09 0.93
N SER A 129 -3.24 3.91 -0.26
CA SER A 129 -3.47 4.80 -1.39
C SER A 129 -3.89 3.97 -2.58
N ALA A 130 -5.06 4.29 -3.14
CA ALA A 130 -5.57 3.60 -4.31
C ALA A 130 -4.65 3.79 -5.51
N GLY A 131 -4.56 2.78 -6.35
CA GLY A 131 -3.77 2.84 -7.57
C GLY A 131 -3.68 1.48 -8.24
N TYR A 132 -2.53 1.22 -8.82
CA TYR A 132 -2.22 0.00 -9.55
C TYR A 132 -0.97 -0.67 -9.01
N GLY A 133 -0.86 -1.95 -9.32
CA GLY A 133 0.34 -2.76 -9.11
C GLY A 133 0.25 -4.03 -9.93
N TYR A 134 1.34 -4.79 -9.95
CA TYR A 134 1.34 -6.14 -10.49
C TYR A 134 1.20 -7.14 -9.36
N ARG A 135 0.51 -8.25 -9.62
CA ARG A 135 0.56 -9.41 -8.74
C ARG A 135 1.19 -10.59 -9.45
N LEU A 136 1.88 -11.41 -8.68
CA LEU A 136 2.50 -12.66 -9.10
C LEU A 136 2.04 -13.74 -8.12
N LYS A 137 1.76 -14.96 -8.61
CA LYS A 137 1.53 -16.08 -7.69
C LYS A 137 2.78 -16.25 -6.83
N THR A 138 2.60 -16.36 -5.51
CA THR A 138 3.73 -16.51 -4.58
C THR A 138 4.56 -17.75 -4.93
N GLN A 139 3.93 -18.80 -5.47
CA GLN A 139 4.66 -19.99 -5.95
C GLN A 139 5.59 -19.66 -7.13
N SER A 140 5.14 -18.89 -8.14
CA SER A 140 6.00 -18.46 -9.26
C SER A 140 7.17 -17.62 -8.77
N LEU A 141 6.96 -16.71 -7.81
CA LEU A 141 8.04 -15.93 -7.21
C LEU A 141 9.07 -16.85 -6.52
N ARG A 142 8.58 -17.86 -5.80
CA ARG A 142 9.41 -18.84 -5.09
C ARG A 142 10.22 -19.70 -6.05
N ASP A 143 9.61 -20.14 -7.14
CA ASP A 143 10.29 -20.94 -8.17
C ASP A 143 11.37 -20.12 -8.86
N ALA A 144 11.09 -18.86 -9.21
CA ALA A 144 12.08 -17.94 -9.76
C ALA A 144 13.21 -17.63 -8.76
N PHE A 145 12.90 -17.52 -7.46
CA PHE A 145 13.92 -17.38 -6.42
C PHE A 145 14.83 -18.62 -6.36
N ASN A 146 14.26 -19.82 -6.39
CA ASN A 146 15.02 -21.07 -6.32
C ASN A 146 15.85 -21.36 -7.58
N GLN A 147 15.48 -20.79 -8.73
CA GLN A 147 16.28 -20.84 -9.96
C GLN A 147 17.57 -20.02 -9.86
N GLY A 148 17.68 -19.09 -8.91
CA GLY A 148 18.88 -18.32 -8.67
C GLY A 148 18.96 -17.01 -9.48
N GLY A 149 20.18 -16.62 -9.85
CA GLY A 149 20.44 -15.39 -10.58
C GLY A 149 20.36 -14.12 -9.71
N ALA A 150 19.88 -13.02 -10.30
CA ALA A 150 19.83 -11.72 -9.64
C ALA A 150 18.65 -11.56 -8.66
N LEU A 151 17.55 -12.30 -8.87
CA LEU A 151 16.32 -12.15 -8.08
C LEU A 151 16.53 -12.46 -6.59
N PRO A 152 17.22 -13.55 -6.17
CA PRO A 152 17.46 -13.81 -4.75
C PRO A 152 18.23 -12.71 -4.04
N GLN A 153 19.30 -12.21 -4.67
CA GLN A 153 20.10 -11.14 -4.10
C GLN A 153 19.30 -9.85 -3.94
N LEU A 154 18.46 -9.54 -4.93
CA LEU A 154 17.56 -8.40 -4.90
C LEU A 154 16.51 -8.52 -3.78
N LEU A 155 15.84 -9.67 -3.66
CA LEU A 155 14.84 -9.89 -2.62
C LEU A 155 15.46 -9.89 -1.21
N MET A 156 16.65 -10.46 -1.03
CA MET A 156 17.36 -10.39 0.25
C MET A 156 17.72 -8.95 0.64
N ARG A 157 18.19 -8.14 -0.32
CA ARG A 157 18.47 -6.72 -0.13
C ARG A 157 17.22 -5.94 0.24
N TYR A 158 16.12 -6.17 -0.48
CA TYR A 158 14.82 -5.58 -0.18
C TYR A 158 14.34 -5.96 1.23
N THR A 159 14.43 -7.24 1.61
CA THR A 159 14.05 -7.70 2.96
C THR A 159 14.86 -7.01 4.06
N ASN A 160 16.16 -6.78 3.85
CA ASN A 160 16.99 -6.01 4.79
C ASN A 160 16.53 -4.54 4.90
N ALA A 161 16.15 -3.89 3.79
CA ALA A 161 15.56 -2.54 3.80
C ALA A 161 14.26 -2.49 4.61
N LEU A 162 13.37 -3.45 4.32
CA LEU A 162 12.07 -3.54 4.96
C LEU A 162 12.24 -3.79 6.46
N PHE A 163 13.17 -4.66 6.85
CA PHE A 163 13.53 -4.88 8.25
C PHE A 163 14.09 -3.60 8.92
N ALA A 164 14.96 -2.86 8.24
CA ALA A 164 15.48 -1.59 8.76
C ALA A 164 14.37 -0.55 8.98
N GLN A 165 13.41 -0.44 8.05
CA GLN A 165 12.23 0.42 8.19
C GLN A 165 11.38 -0.02 9.39
N MET A 166 11.09 -1.32 9.52
CA MET A 166 10.35 -1.86 10.66
C MET A 166 11.05 -1.58 12.00
N ALA A 167 12.36 -1.77 12.05
CA ALA A 167 13.16 -1.50 13.26
C ALA A 167 13.10 -0.02 13.65
N GLN A 168 13.17 0.89 12.69
CA GLN A 168 13.03 2.32 12.95
C GLN A 168 11.63 2.71 13.41
N ASN A 169 10.58 2.10 12.84
CA ASN A 169 9.21 2.32 13.28
C ASN A 169 9.00 1.81 14.72
N ALA A 170 9.60 0.67 15.08
CA ALA A 170 9.57 0.13 16.44
C ALA A 170 10.32 1.00 17.46
N VAL A 171 11.54 1.45 17.14
CA VAL A 171 12.37 2.30 18.04
C VAL A 171 11.82 3.72 18.15
N GLY A 172 11.30 4.27 17.05
CA GLY A 172 10.68 5.59 16.99
C GLY A 172 9.47 5.73 17.91
N GLY A 173 8.86 4.61 18.32
CA GLY A 173 7.77 4.58 19.29
C GLY A 173 8.08 5.27 20.62
N ARG A 174 9.34 5.16 21.11
CA ARG A 174 9.73 5.59 22.47
C ARG A 174 10.50 6.91 22.55
N HIS A 175 11.24 7.29 21.51
CA HIS A 175 12.20 8.40 21.57
C HIS A 175 11.86 9.60 20.69
N SER A 176 10.68 9.60 20.08
CA SER A 176 10.29 10.66 19.16
C SER A 176 8.98 11.32 19.53
N SER A 177 8.91 12.64 19.34
CA SER A 177 7.67 13.39 19.53
C SER A 177 6.61 12.98 18.50
N ILE A 178 5.35 13.33 18.77
CA ILE A 178 4.22 12.99 17.89
C ILE A 178 4.32 13.76 16.58
N GLU A 179 4.84 14.99 16.61
CA GLU A 179 5.17 15.79 15.44
C GLU A 179 6.22 15.10 14.58
N GLN A 180 7.29 14.57 15.19
CA GLN A 180 8.33 13.85 14.44
C GLN A 180 7.79 12.58 13.80
N LYS A 181 6.93 11.84 14.52
CA LYS A 181 6.24 10.65 13.98
C LYS A 181 5.33 11.03 12.81
N LEU A 182 4.56 12.10 12.95
CA LEU A 182 3.69 12.60 11.89
C LEU A 182 4.49 13.07 10.66
N CYS A 183 5.58 13.81 10.85
CA CYS A 183 6.43 14.27 9.75
C CYS A 183 7.01 13.08 8.97
N ARG A 184 7.55 12.08 9.69
CA ARG A 184 8.04 10.83 9.07
C ARG A 184 6.94 10.11 8.31
N TRP A 185 5.78 9.97 8.95
CA TRP A 185 4.63 9.32 8.35
C TRP A 185 4.22 10.02 7.04
N LEU A 186 4.17 11.35 7.01
CA LEU A 186 3.89 12.11 5.79
C LEU A 186 4.97 11.87 4.73
N LEU A 187 6.25 12.00 5.10
CA LEU A 187 7.38 11.84 4.18
C LEU A 187 7.43 10.45 3.54
N ASP A 188 7.23 9.37 4.32
CA ASP A 188 7.20 8.00 3.81
C ASP A 188 6.16 7.82 2.69
N ARG A 189 5.05 8.57 2.74
CA ARG A 189 3.96 8.46 1.75
C ARG A 189 4.24 9.33 0.55
N LEU A 190 4.85 10.49 0.78
CA LEU A 190 5.28 11.43 -0.25
C LEU A 190 6.52 10.96 -1.02
N ASP A 191 7.32 10.06 -0.45
CA ASP A 191 8.38 9.36 -1.19
C ASP A 191 7.78 8.35 -2.19
N ARG A 192 6.53 7.91 -1.98
CA ARG A 192 5.83 6.88 -2.77
C ARG A 192 4.67 7.43 -3.60
N SER A 193 4.50 8.75 -3.61
CA SER A 193 3.41 9.46 -4.28
C SER A 193 4.00 10.62 -5.09
N PRO A 194 3.57 10.82 -6.35
CA PRO A 194 3.98 11.99 -7.14
C PRO A 194 3.32 13.29 -6.65
N SER A 195 2.35 13.20 -5.74
CA SER A 195 1.60 14.33 -5.20
C SER A 195 2.14 14.76 -3.83
N ASN A 196 2.12 16.07 -3.57
CA ASN A 196 2.33 16.63 -2.22
C ASN A 196 1.07 16.61 -1.35
N GLU A 197 -0.02 16.00 -1.84
CA GLU A 197 -1.29 15.86 -1.14
C GLU A 197 -1.56 14.41 -0.73
N LEU A 198 -2.04 14.25 0.50
CA LEU A 198 -2.46 12.98 1.08
C LEU A 198 -3.91 13.07 1.50
N LYS A 199 -4.76 12.24 0.87
CA LYS A 199 -6.18 12.10 1.23
C LYS A 199 -6.31 11.15 2.42
N VAL A 200 -6.21 11.70 3.62
CA VAL A 200 -6.18 10.93 4.86
C VAL A 200 -6.91 11.64 5.99
N THR A 201 -7.54 10.87 6.88
CA THR A 201 -8.19 11.38 8.08
C THR A 201 -7.25 11.29 9.29
N GLN A 202 -7.46 12.14 10.30
CA GLN A 202 -6.74 12.03 11.57
C GLN A 202 -6.95 10.68 12.26
N GLU A 203 -8.14 10.10 12.12
CA GLU A 203 -8.47 8.77 12.66
C GLU A 203 -7.56 7.70 12.05
N LEU A 204 -7.38 7.75 10.73
CA LEU A 204 -6.52 6.81 10.03
C LEU A 204 -5.06 7.01 10.47
N ILE A 205 -4.58 8.25 10.56
CA ILE A 205 -3.22 8.53 11.04
C ILE A 205 -3.03 8.07 12.49
N SER A 206 -4.01 8.27 13.37
CA SER A 206 -3.91 7.86 14.77
C SER A 206 -3.82 6.35 14.91
N ILE A 207 -4.60 5.60 14.12
CA ILE A 207 -4.50 4.15 14.03
C ILE A 207 -3.11 3.75 13.53
N MET A 208 -2.66 4.32 12.41
CA MET A 208 -1.37 3.95 11.81
C MET A 208 -0.19 4.24 12.75
N LEU A 209 -0.22 5.33 13.50
CA LEU A 209 0.83 5.73 14.43
C LEU A 209 0.68 5.16 15.84
N GLY A 210 -0.42 4.47 16.15
CA GLY A 210 -0.69 3.93 17.48
C GLY A 210 -0.77 5.01 18.57
N VAL A 211 -1.34 6.18 18.25
CA VAL A 211 -1.48 7.30 19.19
C VAL A 211 -2.92 7.77 19.27
N ARG A 212 -3.22 8.62 20.26
CA ARG A 212 -4.57 9.22 20.39
C ARG A 212 -4.83 10.21 19.26
N ARG A 213 -6.07 10.27 18.78
CA ARG A 213 -6.49 11.18 17.70
C ARG A 213 -6.29 12.66 18.06
N GLU A 214 -6.50 13.02 19.31
CA GLU A 214 -6.26 14.37 19.83
C GLU A 214 -4.80 14.78 19.67
N SER A 215 -3.88 13.83 19.85
CA SER A 215 -2.45 14.08 19.66
C SER A 215 -2.09 14.35 18.20
N ILE A 216 -2.71 13.63 17.25
CA ILE A 216 -2.57 13.94 15.82
C ILE A 216 -3.14 15.31 15.48
N THR A 217 -4.25 15.68 16.10
CA THR A 217 -4.89 16.98 15.89
C THR A 217 -3.99 18.12 16.36
N ALA A 218 -3.42 18.00 17.57
CA ALA A 218 -2.47 18.97 18.11
C ALA A 218 -1.20 19.06 17.26
N ALA A 219 -0.60 17.92 16.89
CA ALA A 219 0.60 17.89 16.06
C ALA A 219 0.36 18.50 14.66
N ALA A 220 -0.74 18.16 13.99
CA ALA A 220 -1.09 18.72 12.70
C ALA A 220 -1.37 20.24 12.79
N GLY A 221 -2.02 20.69 13.87
CA GLY A 221 -2.23 22.11 14.15
C GLY A 221 -0.92 22.88 14.25
N LYS A 222 0.03 22.36 15.05
CA LYS A 222 1.37 22.95 15.20
C LYS A 222 2.14 23.02 13.87
N LEU A 223 2.19 21.91 13.12
CA LEU A 223 2.86 21.88 11.81
C LEU A 223 2.22 22.86 10.81
N GLN A 224 0.90 23.11 10.93
CA GLN A 224 0.21 24.10 10.11
C GLN A 224 0.52 25.54 10.53
N GLU A 225 0.56 25.84 11.82
CA GLU A 225 0.96 27.15 12.35
C GLU A 225 2.39 27.52 11.94
N GLU A 226 3.29 26.53 11.88
CA GLU A 226 4.66 26.70 11.40
C GLU A 226 4.78 26.73 9.86
N GLY A 227 3.67 26.62 9.13
CA GLY A 227 3.64 26.71 7.67
C GLY A 227 4.19 25.48 6.94
N LEU A 228 4.42 24.37 7.63
CA LEU A 228 4.97 23.14 7.04
C LEU A 228 3.92 22.36 6.24
N ILE A 229 2.66 22.41 6.69
CA ILE A 229 1.53 21.73 6.07
C ILE A 229 0.30 22.64 5.99
N HIS A 230 -0.58 22.34 5.05
CA HIS A 230 -1.96 22.78 5.05
C HIS A 230 -2.88 21.59 5.34
N TYR A 231 -3.67 21.70 6.40
CA TYR A 231 -4.59 20.68 6.87
C TYR A 231 -6.04 21.13 6.66
N ARG A 232 -6.80 20.29 5.97
CA ARG A 232 -8.27 20.33 5.95
C ARG A 232 -8.81 18.95 6.24
N ARG A 233 -10.09 18.86 6.61
CA ARG A 233 -10.70 17.56 6.94
C ARG A 233 -10.51 16.57 5.79
N GLY A 234 -9.84 15.44 6.08
CA GLY A 234 -9.61 14.36 5.13
C GLY A 234 -8.51 14.61 4.11
N ASN A 235 -7.73 15.69 4.24
CA ASN A 235 -6.66 16.02 3.29
C ASN A 235 -5.52 16.82 3.95
N ILE A 236 -4.30 16.37 3.74
CA ILE A 236 -3.07 17.06 4.15
C ILE A 236 -2.29 17.42 2.90
N THR A 237 -1.94 18.68 2.73
CA THR A 237 -1.03 19.14 1.68
C THR A 237 0.27 19.59 2.33
N VAL A 238 1.39 19.06 1.91
CA VAL A 238 2.71 19.49 2.39
C VAL A 238 3.15 20.73 1.63
N LEU A 239 3.49 21.78 2.38
CA LEU A 239 3.91 23.08 1.85
C LEU A 239 5.44 23.20 1.86
N ASP A 240 6.09 22.72 2.92
CA ASP A 240 7.54 22.72 3.06
C ASP A 240 8.05 21.31 3.38
N ARG A 241 8.49 20.60 2.34
CA ARG A 241 9.08 19.27 2.49
C ARG A 241 10.40 19.32 3.26
N ALA A 242 11.25 20.32 3.01
CA ALA A 242 12.56 20.42 3.66
C ALA A 242 12.40 20.66 5.17
N GLY A 243 11.44 21.50 5.56
CA GLY A 243 11.07 21.71 6.95
C GLY A 243 10.57 20.43 7.63
N LEU A 244 9.71 19.64 6.96
CA LEU A 244 9.30 18.33 7.46
C LEU A 244 10.46 17.36 7.64
N GLU A 245 11.42 17.32 6.71
CA GLU A 245 12.61 16.47 6.80
C GLU A 245 13.51 16.87 7.97
N CYS A 246 13.59 18.17 8.27
CA CYS A 246 14.28 18.67 9.45
C CYS A 246 13.58 18.24 10.75
N TYR A 247 12.26 18.33 10.80
CA TYR A 247 11.46 17.90 11.95
C TYR A 247 11.53 16.39 12.18
N ALA A 248 11.42 15.60 11.11
CA ALA A 248 11.48 14.14 11.13
C ALA A 248 12.76 13.59 11.79
N GLY A 249 13.86 14.35 11.68
CA GLY A 249 15.14 14.05 12.30
C GLY A 249 15.99 13.02 11.54
N GLU A 250 17.11 12.65 12.13
CA GLU A 250 18.12 11.80 11.49
C GLU A 250 17.61 10.39 11.15
N CYS A 251 16.68 9.85 11.95
CA CYS A 251 16.13 8.50 11.73
C CYS A 251 15.50 8.36 10.33
N TYR A 252 14.82 9.39 9.83
CA TYR A 252 14.24 9.38 8.49
C TYR A 252 15.32 9.34 7.40
N LYS A 253 16.35 10.17 7.53
CA LYS A 253 17.43 10.25 6.53
C LYS A 253 18.17 8.94 6.39
N VAL A 254 18.42 8.26 7.51
CA VAL A 254 19.07 6.93 7.52
C VAL A 254 18.20 5.89 6.82
N ALA A 255 16.89 5.88 7.08
CA ALA A 255 15.91 5.00 6.41
C ALA A 255 15.99 5.13 4.88
N LYS A 256 15.86 6.38 4.43
CA LYS A 256 15.79 6.74 3.02
C LYS A 256 17.09 6.41 2.29
N THR A 257 18.23 6.72 2.92
CA THR A 257 19.55 6.43 2.36
C THR A 257 19.76 4.93 2.14
N GLU A 258 19.31 4.09 3.08
CA GLU A 258 19.43 2.64 2.92
C GLU A 258 18.56 2.12 1.78
N TYR A 259 17.31 2.58 1.68
CA TYR A 259 16.44 2.25 0.54
C TYR A 259 17.03 2.69 -0.81
N ASP A 260 17.50 3.94 -0.91
CA ASP A 260 18.11 4.49 -2.12
C ASP A 260 19.37 3.71 -2.55
N ARG A 261 20.17 3.26 -1.58
CA ARG A 261 21.38 2.48 -1.83
C ARG A 261 21.05 1.13 -2.45
N LEU A 262 20.02 0.45 -1.96
CA LEU A 262 19.65 -0.89 -2.41
C LEU A 262 19.22 -0.88 -3.88
N LEU A 263 18.43 0.12 -4.30
CA LEU A 263 17.99 0.27 -5.68
C LEU A 263 19.15 0.58 -6.65
N ARG A 264 20.16 1.33 -6.19
CA ARG A 264 21.34 1.70 -7.00
C ARG A 264 22.31 0.55 -7.23
N ASP A 265 22.54 -0.30 -6.23
CA ASP A 265 23.53 -1.38 -6.32
C ASP A 265 23.09 -2.48 -7.30
N VAL A 266 21.79 -2.70 -7.44
CA VAL A 266 21.22 -3.76 -8.28
C VAL A 266 21.24 -3.36 -9.76
N SER A 267 21.04 -2.07 -10.05
CA SER A 267 21.15 -1.51 -11.42
C SER A 267 22.57 -1.60 -12.01
N ARG A 268 23.56 -1.99 -11.21
CA ARG A 268 24.99 -2.06 -11.60
C ARG A 268 25.51 -3.49 -11.76
N CYS A 269 24.68 -4.51 -11.53
CA CYS A 269 25.04 -5.92 -11.66
C CYS A 269 24.50 -6.55 -12.96
#